data_AF-A0A519W1R7-F1
#
_entry.id   AF-A0A519W1R7-F1
#
_cell.length_a   1.000
_cell.length_b   1.000
_cell.length_c   1.000
_cell.angle_alpha   90.00
_cell.angle_beta   90.00
_cell.angle_gamma   90.00
#
_symmetry.space_group_name_H-M   'P 1'
#
loop_
_entity.id
_entity.type
_entity.pdbx_description
1 polymer ?
#
loop_
_entity_poly.entity_id
_entity_poly.type
_entity_poly.pdbx_seq_one_letter_code
_entity_poly.pdbx_strand_id
1 'polypeptide(L)'
;VNGHGSAGNPITFTAFGTGANPVITAFVTLSQWQSVGNGVYESQNNLLGSSVNVMLLNSQPQGMGRYPNASAVNKGWMKIKSHTNNTVTDPDIASGTNWKGAEVVIRKNHWVIDRHVITAQSGSTITYTQTNNTNYFPTDGYGYFIQNDLRTLDALGEWYYNPATKKMYVYFGTTSPSSSVVQASAFDNLVNSNKADGQNAYLTFENLTFSGANAHAFSLSYGSNVVVRNCSLEYLGNSAISAYQATSTTVEKCTINGAQNNGVYLNEKCHNSKVIANTISNTMSFPGLGQNGDHKGLGVYVGGDNMLVEQNSVLNTGYIGIYFAGESITVKNNLVDNFCLFKDDG
;
A
#
# COMPACT_ATOMS: atom_id res chain seq x y z
N VAL A 1 6.75 -18.14 -8.78
CA VAL A 1 6.79 -18.96 -10.01
C VAL A 1 8.12 -19.64 -10.05
N ASN A 2 8.15 -20.97 -10.17
CA ASN A 2 9.39 -21.75 -10.27
C ASN A 2 9.44 -22.33 -11.68
N GLY A 3 9.82 -21.52 -12.65
CA GLY A 3 9.78 -21.90 -14.06
C GLY A 3 10.19 -20.75 -14.98
N HIS A 4 10.96 -21.07 -16.01
CA HIS A 4 11.40 -20.14 -17.05
C HIS A 4 10.86 -20.61 -18.41
N GLY A 5 10.32 -19.68 -19.20
CA GLY A 5 9.99 -19.91 -20.59
C GLY A 5 11.17 -19.60 -21.51
N SER A 6 10.88 -19.49 -22.81
CA SER A 6 11.81 -19.00 -23.83
C SER A 6 11.09 -18.08 -24.82
N ALA A 7 11.83 -17.32 -25.63
CA ALA A 7 11.24 -16.41 -26.62
C ALA A 7 10.27 -17.10 -27.59
N GLY A 8 10.54 -18.36 -27.98
CA GLY A 8 9.67 -19.14 -28.86
C GLY A 8 8.59 -19.95 -28.14
N ASN A 9 8.67 -20.06 -26.80
CA ASN A 9 7.72 -20.82 -25.99
C ASN A 9 7.61 -20.19 -24.58
N PRO A 10 6.93 -19.04 -24.45
CA PRO A 10 6.72 -18.40 -23.15
C PRO A 10 5.72 -19.19 -22.31
N ILE A 11 5.87 -19.15 -20.99
CA ILE A 11 4.86 -19.70 -20.08
C ILE A 11 3.75 -18.67 -19.92
N THR A 12 2.52 -19.04 -20.27
CA THR A 12 1.36 -18.13 -20.22
C THR A 12 0.35 -18.58 -19.17
N PHE A 13 0.00 -17.68 -18.26
CA PHE A 13 -1.08 -17.80 -17.28
C PHE A 13 -2.26 -16.95 -17.75
N THR A 14 -3.38 -17.58 -18.08
CA THR A 14 -4.54 -16.89 -18.68
C THR A 14 -5.86 -17.51 -18.23
N ALA A 15 -6.96 -16.81 -18.50
CA ALA A 15 -8.31 -17.30 -18.29
C ALA A 15 -8.69 -18.41 -19.28
N PHE A 16 -9.55 -19.33 -18.85
CA PHE A 16 -10.20 -20.31 -19.72
C PHE A 16 -11.69 -19.98 -19.85
N GLY A 17 -12.20 -19.99 -21.09
CA GLY A 17 -13.63 -19.76 -21.37
C GLY A 17 -14.01 -18.29 -21.55
N THR A 18 -15.27 -17.96 -21.27
CA THR A 18 -15.83 -16.61 -21.37
C THR A 18 -16.45 -16.19 -20.04
N GLY A 19 -16.52 -14.88 -19.77
CA GLY A 19 -17.09 -14.33 -18.54
C GLY A 19 -16.08 -13.49 -17.77
N ALA A 20 -16.30 -13.35 -16.46
CA ALA A 20 -15.40 -12.60 -15.59
C ALA A 20 -14.02 -13.26 -15.50
N ASN A 21 -12.97 -12.44 -15.38
CA ASN A 21 -11.60 -12.94 -15.21
C ASN A 21 -11.49 -13.79 -13.93
N PRO A 22 -10.73 -14.90 -13.96
CA PRO A 22 -10.36 -15.62 -12.75
C PRO A 22 -9.64 -14.72 -11.75
N VAL A 23 -9.97 -14.87 -10.47
CA VAL A 23 -9.41 -14.07 -9.38
C VAL A 23 -8.35 -14.88 -8.63
N ILE A 24 -7.14 -14.35 -8.60
CA ILE A 24 -6.05 -14.79 -7.71
C ILE A 24 -6.02 -13.82 -6.54
N THR A 25 -6.36 -14.29 -5.34
CA THR A 25 -6.52 -13.41 -4.18
C THR A 25 -5.81 -13.94 -2.93
N ALA A 26 -5.31 -13.00 -2.12
CA ALA A 26 -4.81 -13.25 -0.79
C ALA A 26 -5.80 -12.82 0.30
N PHE A 27 -7.04 -12.45 -0.06
CA PHE A 27 -8.07 -12.17 0.91
C PHE A 27 -8.59 -13.43 1.58
N VAL A 28 -8.86 -13.31 2.88
CA VAL A 28 -9.68 -14.24 3.63
C VAL A 28 -10.89 -13.52 4.19
N THR A 29 -12.04 -14.18 4.19
CA THR A 29 -13.25 -13.63 4.81
C THR A 29 -13.20 -13.89 6.31
N LEU A 30 -13.42 -12.83 7.09
CA LEU A 30 -13.52 -12.91 8.55
C LEU A 30 -14.96 -13.22 8.97
N SER A 31 -15.10 -14.04 9.99
CA SER A 31 -16.40 -14.51 10.50
C SER A 31 -16.30 -14.78 12.01
N GLN A 32 -17.36 -15.30 12.63
CA GLN A 32 -17.37 -15.63 14.06
C GLN A 32 -17.01 -14.43 14.96
N TRP A 33 -17.58 -13.27 14.64
CA TRP A 33 -17.33 -12.03 15.36
C TRP A 33 -17.76 -12.10 16.83
N GLN A 34 -16.87 -11.69 17.72
CA GLN A 34 -17.10 -11.60 19.16
C GLN A 34 -17.00 -10.14 19.60
N SER A 35 -17.96 -9.64 20.36
CA SER A 35 -17.88 -8.26 20.86
C SER A 35 -16.80 -8.15 21.93
N VAL A 36 -16.01 -7.09 21.85
CA VAL A 36 -15.04 -6.71 22.90
C VAL A 36 -15.49 -5.44 23.66
N GLY A 37 -16.74 -5.01 23.44
CA GLY A 37 -17.31 -3.79 24.01
C GLY A 37 -17.11 -2.55 23.12
N ASN A 38 -17.81 -1.46 23.47
CA ASN A 38 -17.71 -0.15 22.81
C ASN A 38 -17.90 -0.17 21.27
N GLY A 39 -18.72 -1.10 20.76
CA GLY A 39 -18.97 -1.24 19.32
C GLY A 39 -17.83 -1.89 18.53
N VAL A 40 -16.78 -2.37 19.21
CA VAL A 40 -15.69 -3.13 18.59
C VAL A 40 -15.97 -4.61 18.66
N TYR A 41 -15.64 -5.31 17.59
CA TYR A 41 -15.71 -6.76 17.50
C TYR A 41 -14.36 -7.31 17.05
N GLU A 42 -14.00 -8.47 17.57
CA GLU A 42 -12.83 -9.23 17.15
C GLU A 42 -13.22 -10.46 16.33
N SER A 43 -12.32 -10.83 15.42
CA SER A 43 -12.36 -12.06 14.64
C SER A 43 -10.94 -12.54 14.37
N GLN A 44 -10.79 -13.80 13.99
CA GLN A 44 -9.52 -14.40 13.62
C GLN A 44 -9.68 -15.32 12.42
N ASN A 45 -8.58 -15.54 11.70
CA ASN A 45 -8.49 -16.55 10.66
C ASN A 45 -7.07 -17.12 10.67
N ASN A 46 -6.93 -18.44 10.63
CA ASN A 46 -5.63 -19.12 10.76
C ASN A 46 -4.65 -18.79 9.63
N LEU A 47 -5.15 -18.31 8.49
CA LEU A 47 -4.33 -17.89 7.35
C LEU A 47 -3.72 -16.50 7.54
N LEU A 48 -4.22 -15.68 8.49
CA LEU A 48 -3.60 -14.38 8.75
C LEU A 48 -2.15 -14.56 9.22
N GLY A 49 -1.27 -13.81 8.55
CA GLY A 49 0.17 -13.83 8.75
C GLY A 49 0.65 -12.91 9.89
N SER A 50 1.88 -12.44 9.79
CA SER A 50 2.47 -11.47 10.73
C SER A 50 1.97 -10.04 10.51
N SER A 51 1.27 -9.78 9.41
CA SER A 51 0.69 -8.48 9.08
C SER A 51 -0.64 -8.62 8.36
N VAL A 52 -1.44 -7.56 8.45
CA VAL A 52 -2.62 -7.29 7.63
C VAL A 52 -2.49 -5.86 7.18
N ASN A 53 -2.43 -5.62 5.87
CA ASN A 53 -2.24 -4.28 5.30
C ASN A 53 -3.46 -3.81 4.48
N VAL A 54 -4.43 -4.69 4.23
CA VAL A 54 -5.66 -4.37 3.50
C VAL A 54 -6.85 -5.01 4.20
N MET A 55 -7.86 -4.20 4.49
CA MET A 55 -9.17 -4.66 4.95
C MET A 55 -10.26 -4.06 4.06
N LEU A 56 -11.20 -4.90 3.62
CA LEU A 56 -12.41 -4.47 2.93
C LEU A 56 -13.61 -4.70 3.83
N LEU A 57 -14.47 -3.69 3.95
CA LEU A 57 -15.81 -3.79 4.52
C LEU A 57 -16.82 -3.60 3.38
N ASN A 58 -17.61 -4.62 3.09
CA ASN A 58 -18.57 -4.63 1.98
C ASN A 58 -17.94 -4.22 0.64
N SER A 59 -16.78 -4.82 0.34
CA SER A 59 -15.97 -4.55 -0.86
C SER A 59 -15.42 -3.11 -0.96
N GLN A 60 -15.48 -2.32 0.13
CA GLN A 60 -14.87 -1.00 0.20
C GLN A 60 -13.61 -1.02 1.08
N PRO A 61 -12.47 -0.51 0.59
CA PRO A 61 -11.24 -0.50 1.36
C PRO A 61 -11.35 0.45 2.56
N GLN A 62 -10.81 0.03 3.70
CA GLN A 62 -10.84 0.77 4.95
C GLN A 62 -9.44 1.18 5.40
N GLY A 63 -9.32 2.39 5.96
CA GLY A 63 -8.12 2.81 6.68
C GLY A 63 -8.04 2.14 8.05
N MET A 64 -6.82 1.97 8.57
CA MET A 64 -6.64 1.62 9.99
C MET A 64 -7.31 2.69 10.87
N GLY A 65 -7.79 2.28 12.04
CA GLY A 65 -8.36 3.23 12.99
C GLY A 65 -7.32 4.25 13.43
N ARG A 66 -7.72 5.52 13.52
CA ARG A 66 -6.78 6.62 13.80
C ARG A 66 -7.34 7.67 14.74
N TYR A 67 -6.45 8.26 15.52
CA TYR A 67 -6.73 9.42 16.34
C TYR A 67 -5.88 10.63 15.92
N PRO A 68 -6.52 11.79 15.67
CA PRO A 68 -7.95 11.95 15.43
C PRO A 68 -8.43 11.26 14.16
N ASN A 69 -9.74 11.02 14.11
CA ASN A 69 -10.46 10.55 12.94
C ASN A 69 -10.22 11.44 11.71
N ALA A 70 -10.25 10.85 10.51
CA ALA A 70 -10.10 11.60 9.25
C ALA A 70 -11.24 12.62 9.00
N SER A 71 -12.38 12.47 9.67
CA SER A 71 -13.51 13.42 9.66
C SER A 71 -13.32 14.60 10.60
N ALA A 72 -12.33 14.57 11.50
CA ALA A 72 -12.03 15.67 12.41
C ALA A 72 -11.46 16.89 11.65
N VAL A 73 -11.36 18.02 12.34
CA VAL A 73 -10.75 19.25 11.81
C VAL A 73 -9.38 18.95 11.21
N ASN A 74 -9.05 19.61 10.10
CA ASN A 74 -7.81 19.40 9.35
C ASN A 74 -7.60 17.94 8.90
N LYS A 75 -8.70 17.23 8.59
CA LYS A 75 -8.71 15.80 8.25
C LYS A 75 -8.02 14.92 9.31
N GLY A 76 -8.11 15.33 10.58
CA GLY A 76 -7.50 14.65 11.72
C GLY A 76 -5.98 14.77 11.82
N TRP A 77 -5.33 15.69 11.10
CA TRP A 77 -3.91 15.97 11.28
C TRP A 77 -3.69 16.96 12.43
N MET A 78 -3.08 16.49 13.52
CA MET A 78 -2.57 17.31 14.62
C MET A 78 -1.27 18.02 14.19
N LYS A 79 -0.84 19.06 14.91
CA LYS A 79 0.33 19.87 14.52
C LYS A 79 1.50 19.69 15.47
N ILE A 80 2.66 19.37 14.93
CA ILE A 80 3.91 19.30 15.69
C ILE A 80 4.28 20.71 16.18
N LYS A 81 4.43 20.90 17.50
CA LYS A 81 4.80 22.20 18.07
C LYS A 81 6.31 22.33 18.29
N SER A 82 6.94 21.25 18.69
CA SER A 82 8.39 21.12 18.79
C SER A 82 8.79 19.66 18.57
N HIS A 83 10.03 19.43 18.15
CA HIS A 83 10.55 18.08 17.89
C HIS A 83 12.03 17.94 18.27
N THR A 84 12.47 16.69 18.35
CA THR A 84 13.88 16.31 18.16
C THR A 84 13.93 15.28 17.03
N ASN A 85 15.07 14.63 16.80
CA ASN A 85 15.20 13.62 15.73
C ASN A 85 14.17 12.48 15.82
N ASN A 86 13.78 12.09 17.03
CA ASN A 86 12.89 10.95 17.28
C ASN A 86 11.74 11.27 18.25
N THR A 87 11.39 12.55 18.40
CA THR A 87 10.26 12.97 19.23
C THR A 87 9.39 13.99 18.53
N VAL A 88 8.09 13.94 18.79
CA VAL A 88 7.14 15.02 18.49
C VAL A 88 6.48 15.46 19.79
N THR A 89 6.35 16.77 19.98
CA THR A 89 5.69 17.34 21.16
C THR A 89 4.51 18.19 20.73
N ASP A 90 3.35 17.92 21.33
CA ASP A 90 2.12 18.66 21.13
C ASP A 90 1.32 18.72 22.46
N PRO A 91 1.11 19.88 23.09
CA PRO A 91 0.29 20.01 24.29
C PRO A 91 -1.11 19.40 24.16
N ASP A 92 -1.67 19.37 22.94
CA ASP A 92 -3.02 18.86 22.68
C ASP A 92 -3.12 17.33 22.85
N ILE A 93 -1.99 16.60 22.85
CA ILE A 93 -1.97 15.13 23.08
C ILE A 93 -1.79 14.74 24.55
N ALA A 94 -1.56 15.70 25.44
CA ALA A 94 -1.31 15.43 26.86
C ALA A 94 -2.56 14.99 27.65
N SER A 95 -3.76 15.07 27.06
CA SER A 95 -5.04 15.01 27.79
C SER A 95 -5.61 13.60 28.03
N GLY A 96 -4.78 12.59 28.31
CA GLY A 96 -5.25 11.40 29.06
C GLY A 96 -5.11 10.03 28.40
N THR A 97 -4.61 9.93 27.16
CA THR A 97 -4.23 8.63 26.57
C THR A 97 -2.72 8.57 26.36
N ASN A 98 -2.08 7.54 26.92
CA ASN A 98 -0.67 7.24 26.66
C ASN A 98 -0.54 6.33 25.45
N TRP A 99 -0.08 6.83 24.31
CA TRP A 99 -0.04 6.11 23.04
C TRP A 99 1.14 5.14 22.87
N LYS A 100 1.89 4.83 23.93
CA LYS A 100 2.92 3.78 23.89
C LYS A 100 2.34 2.48 23.31
N GLY A 101 3.08 1.88 22.37
CA GLY A 101 2.69 0.66 21.65
C GLY A 101 1.91 0.89 20.36
N ALA A 102 1.30 2.07 20.19
CA ALA A 102 0.64 2.46 18.94
C ALA A 102 1.68 2.91 17.89
N GLU A 103 1.20 3.36 16.72
CA GLU A 103 2.02 3.93 15.66
C GLU A 103 1.72 5.43 15.49
N VAL A 104 2.76 6.25 15.35
CA VAL A 104 2.63 7.66 14.94
C VAL A 104 2.92 7.77 13.45
N VAL A 105 2.02 8.41 12.72
CA VAL A 105 2.21 8.78 11.31
C VAL A 105 2.53 10.26 11.24
N ILE A 106 3.68 10.60 10.68
CA ILE A 106 4.27 11.94 10.71
C ILE A 106 4.49 12.40 9.27
N ARG A 107 3.87 13.52 8.90
CA ARG A 107 4.30 14.29 7.74
C ARG A 107 5.54 15.07 8.15
N LYS A 108 6.71 14.65 7.67
CA LYS A 108 7.99 15.20 8.13
C LYS A 108 8.40 16.45 7.38
N ASN A 109 8.00 16.54 6.11
CA ASN A 109 8.20 17.68 5.22
C ASN A 109 7.16 17.61 4.08
N HIS A 110 7.39 18.31 2.97
CA HIS A 110 6.48 18.32 1.82
C HIS A 110 6.28 16.93 1.19
N TRP A 111 7.33 16.12 1.06
CA TRP A 111 7.33 14.86 0.30
C TRP A 111 7.37 13.57 1.15
N VAL A 112 7.54 13.67 2.46
CA VAL A 112 7.71 12.51 3.37
C VAL A 112 6.57 12.39 4.36
N ILE A 113 5.94 11.22 4.35
CA ILE A 113 5.07 10.73 5.41
C ILE A 113 5.68 9.41 5.88
N ASP A 114 6.08 9.36 7.15
CA ASP A 114 6.66 8.18 7.77
C ASP A 114 5.80 7.71 8.93
N ARG A 115 5.85 6.42 9.21
CA ARG A 115 5.18 5.76 10.32
C ARG A 115 6.19 5.14 11.26
N HIS A 116 5.95 5.29 12.55
CA HIS A 116 6.87 4.85 13.59
C HIS A 116 6.15 4.25 14.79
N VAL A 117 6.67 3.16 15.34
CA VAL A 117 6.19 2.61 16.61
C VAL A 117 6.54 3.57 17.74
N ILE A 118 5.54 3.90 18.57
CA ILE A 118 5.69 4.75 19.74
C ILE A 118 6.26 3.91 20.90
N THR A 119 7.45 4.29 21.38
CA THR A 119 8.17 3.57 22.44
C THR A 119 7.91 4.16 23.82
N ALA A 120 7.62 5.45 23.90
CA ALA A 120 7.27 6.14 25.14
C ALA A 120 6.43 7.40 24.86
N GLN A 121 5.69 7.81 25.87
CA GLN A 121 5.08 9.14 25.93
C GLN A 121 5.27 9.70 27.34
N SER A 122 5.72 10.95 27.44
CA SER A 122 5.83 11.69 28.70
C SER A 122 5.15 13.04 28.53
N GLY A 123 3.99 13.20 29.19
CA GLY A 123 3.12 14.37 28.98
C GLY A 123 2.73 14.52 27.50
N SER A 124 3.12 15.64 26.91
CA SER A 124 2.87 16.02 25.51
C SER A 124 3.89 15.48 24.52
N THR A 125 4.96 14.83 24.97
CA THR A 125 6.04 14.37 24.10
C THR A 125 5.91 12.88 23.80
N ILE A 126 5.79 12.53 22.53
CA ILE A 126 5.85 11.17 21.99
C ILE A 126 7.27 10.89 21.54
N THR A 127 7.82 9.76 21.96
CA THR A 127 9.10 9.21 21.49
C THR A 127 8.83 7.96 20.66
N TYR A 128 9.49 7.85 19.51
CA TYR A 128 9.28 6.76 18.56
C TYR A 128 10.58 6.16 18.03
N THR A 129 10.50 4.95 17.46
CA THR A 129 11.66 4.26 16.88
C THR A 129 11.96 4.76 15.47
N GLN A 130 13.20 5.21 15.22
CA GLN A 130 13.69 5.44 13.86
C GLN A 130 14.16 4.13 13.22
N THR A 131 13.91 3.98 11.94
CA THR A 131 14.35 2.85 11.12
C THR A 131 15.26 3.32 9.99
N ASN A 132 16.06 2.43 9.41
CA ASN A 132 17.04 2.76 8.37
C ASN A 132 16.45 3.41 7.10
N ASN A 133 15.14 3.31 6.90
CA ASN A 133 14.40 3.91 5.78
C ASN A 133 13.68 5.23 6.16
N THR A 134 13.99 5.84 7.31
CA THR A 134 13.33 7.06 7.83
C THR A 134 14.33 8.18 8.11
N ASN A 135 15.13 8.51 7.10
CA ASN A 135 16.28 9.43 7.22
C ASN A 135 15.90 10.90 7.34
N TYR A 136 14.63 11.24 7.13
CA TYR A 136 14.12 12.59 7.35
C TYR A 136 13.66 12.75 8.80
N PHE A 137 13.82 13.95 9.35
CA PHE A 137 13.37 14.30 10.70
C PHE A 137 12.04 15.06 10.65
N PRO A 138 11.24 15.06 11.73
CA PRO A 138 10.05 15.89 11.81
C PRO A 138 10.39 17.38 11.62
N THR A 139 9.39 18.16 11.24
CA THR A 139 9.52 19.62 11.12
C THR A 139 8.36 20.27 11.87
N ASP A 140 8.65 21.32 12.64
CA ASP A 140 7.62 22.07 13.36
C ASP A 140 6.57 22.64 12.40
N GLY A 141 5.32 22.65 12.85
CA GLY A 141 4.18 23.12 12.06
C GLY A 141 3.58 22.08 11.10
N TYR A 142 4.30 21.00 10.79
CA TYR A 142 3.76 19.88 10.00
C TYR A 142 2.83 18.96 10.82
N GLY A 143 2.17 18.06 10.10
CA GLY A 143 1.09 17.23 10.62
C GLY A 143 1.53 15.88 11.17
N TYR A 144 0.82 15.36 12.18
CA TYR A 144 0.89 13.96 12.57
C TYR A 144 -0.47 13.41 13.05
N PHE A 145 -0.60 12.08 13.15
CA PHE A 145 -1.71 11.41 13.82
C PHE A 145 -1.28 10.05 14.40
N ILE A 146 -2.10 9.46 15.25
CA ILE A 146 -1.87 8.14 15.87
C ILE A 146 -2.74 7.09 15.20
N GLN A 147 -2.25 5.87 15.01
CA GLN A 147 -3.01 4.75 14.46
C GLN A 147 -2.50 3.40 14.99
N ASN A 148 -3.02 2.31 14.41
CA ASN A 148 -2.57 0.94 14.67
C ASN A 148 -2.65 0.54 16.14
N ASP A 149 -3.79 0.83 16.77
CA ASP A 149 -4.06 0.47 18.15
C ASP A 149 -5.55 0.25 18.38
N LEU A 150 -5.92 -0.63 19.31
CA LEU A 150 -7.33 -0.86 19.67
C LEU A 150 -8.03 0.42 20.15
N ARG A 151 -7.28 1.33 20.78
CA ARG A 151 -7.79 2.60 21.34
C ARG A 151 -8.17 3.63 20.28
N THR A 152 -7.79 3.43 19.02
CA THR A 152 -8.15 4.34 17.93
C THR A 152 -9.42 3.90 17.18
N LEU A 153 -10.11 2.86 17.64
CA LEU A 153 -11.31 2.34 16.98
C LEU A 153 -12.58 3.01 17.53
N ASP A 154 -13.11 3.99 16.79
CA ASP A 154 -14.34 4.72 17.17
C ASP A 154 -15.26 5.11 15.99
N ALA A 155 -14.90 4.77 14.75
CA ALA A 155 -15.73 4.97 13.56
C ALA A 155 -15.95 3.68 12.73
N LEU A 156 -17.11 3.56 12.08
CA LEU A 156 -17.48 2.36 11.31
C LEU A 156 -16.41 2.00 10.26
N GLY A 157 -15.93 0.75 10.32
CA GLY A 157 -14.94 0.22 9.38
C GLY A 157 -13.48 0.45 9.78
N GLU A 158 -13.22 1.25 10.81
CA GLU A 158 -11.87 1.33 11.38
C GLU A 158 -11.43 -0.02 11.93
N TRP A 159 -10.14 -0.33 11.74
CA TRP A 159 -9.59 -1.63 12.10
C TRP A 159 -8.19 -1.55 12.70
N TYR A 160 -7.87 -2.58 13.47
CA TYR A 160 -6.57 -2.84 14.07
C TYR A 160 -6.27 -4.35 14.02
N TYR A 161 -5.03 -4.72 13.70
CA TYR A 161 -4.58 -6.10 13.73
C TYR A 161 -3.58 -6.31 14.86
N ASN A 162 -3.83 -7.29 15.74
CA ASN A 162 -2.86 -7.71 16.74
C ASN A 162 -2.07 -8.94 16.25
N PRO A 163 -0.82 -8.78 15.79
CA PRO A 163 -0.04 -9.89 15.23
C PRO A 163 0.36 -10.94 16.27
N ALA A 164 0.42 -10.59 17.56
CA ALA A 164 0.76 -11.53 18.62
C ALA A 164 -0.36 -12.54 18.89
N THR A 165 -1.62 -12.12 18.71
CA THR A 165 -2.80 -12.98 18.91
C THR A 165 -3.46 -13.41 17.60
N LYS A 166 -3.00 -12.88 16.45
CA LYS A 166 -3.61 -13.05 15.12
C LYS A 166 -5.09 -12.68 15.06
N LYS A 167 -5.49 -11.69 15.86
CA LYS A 167 -6.87 -11.17 15.91
C LYS A 167 -6.98 -9.84 15.17
N MET A 168 -8.02 -9.75 14.36
CA MET A 168 -8.50 -8.50 13.76
C MET A 168 -9.59 -7.91 14.65
N TYR A 169 -9.49 -6.62 14.91
CA TYR A 169 -10.48 -5.83 15.63
C TYR A 169 -11.06 -4.81 14.65
N VAL A 170 -12.38 -4.71 14.59
CA VAL A 170 -13.08 -3.80 13.69
C VAL A 170 -14.19 -3.10 14.46
N TYR A 171 -14.31 -1.79 14.27
CA TYR A 171 -15.40 -1.02 14.83
C TYR A 171 -16.64 -1.11 13.94
N PHE A 172 -17.74 -1.60 14.51
CA PHE A 172 -19.06 -1.64 13.89
C PHE A 172 -20.07 -0.68 14.55
N GLY A 173 -19.72 -0.10 15.70
CA GLY A 173 -20.61 0.74 16.49
C GLY A 173 -21.83 -0.05 16.95
N THR A 174 -23.03 0.41 16.57
CA THR A 174 -24.30 -0.29 16.85
C THR A 174 -24.70 -1.27 15.74
N THR A 175 -23.95 -1.35 14.64
CA THR A 175 -24.25 -2.25 13.52
C THR A 175 -23.81 -3.66 13.85
N SER A 176 -24.63 -4.66 13.51
CA SER A 176 -24.22 -6.05 13.65
C SER A 176 -23.13 -6.41 12.64
N PRO A 177 -22.00 -7.04 13.04
CA PRO A 177 -21.02 -7.55 12.09
C PRO A 177 -21.60 -8.56 11.09
N SER A 178 -22.66 -9.28 11.46
CA SER A 178 -23.30 -10.29 10.61
C SER A 178 -23.99 -9.72 9.36
N SER A 179 -24.26 -8.41 9.32
CA SER A 179 -24.81 -7.74 8.13
C SER A 179 -23.72 -7.22 7.19
N SER A 180 -22.45 -7.53 7.45
CA SER A 180 -21.32 -7.04 6.68
C SER A 180 -20.40 -8.19 6.25
N VAL A 181 -19.77 -8.03 5.07
CA VAL A 181 -18.69 -8.89 4.62
C VAL A 181 -17.38 -8.17 4.91
N VAL A 182 -16.52 -8.81 5.71
CA VAL A 182 -15.18 -8.30 6.00
C VAL A 182 -14.15 -9.24 5.41
N GLN A 183 -13.24 -8.68 4.62
CA GLN A 183 -12.11 -9.41 4.04
C GLN A 183 -10.80 -8.78 4.48
N ALA A 184 -9.81 -9.59 4.81
CA ALA A 184 -8.48 -9.13 5.23
C ALA A 184 -7.38 -9.85 4.45
N SER A 185 -6.31 -9.15 4.12
CA SER A 185 -5.17 -9.69 3.38
C SER A 185 -4.33 -10.63 4.25
N ALA A 186 -4.06 -11.84 3.75
CA ALA A 186 -3.38 -12.90 4.48
C ALA A 186 -1.93 -13.15 4.03
N PHE A 187 -1.61 -12.89 2.75
CA PHE A 187 -0.31 -13.19 2.14
C PHE A 187 0.30 -11.96 1.45
N ASP A 188 1.63 -11.88 1.46
CA ASP A 188 2.37 -10.71 0.98
C ASP A 188 2.30 -10.54 -0.54
N ASN A 189 2.55 -11.60 -1.30
CA ASN A 189 2.66 -11.51 -2.75
C ASN A 189 1.81 -12.58 -3.45
N LEU A 190 1.14 -12.22 -4.54
CA LEU A 190 0.38 -13.18 -5.36
C LEU A 190 1.28 -13.86 -6.40
N VAL A 191 2.14 -13.08 -7.04
CA VAL A 191 3.20 -13.55 -7.95
C VAL A 191 4.53 -13.10 -7.38
N ASN A 192 5.37 -14.06 -7.02
CA ASN A 192 6.75 -13.83 -6.61
C ASN A 192 7.71 -14.46 -7.63
N SER A 193 8.70 -13.68 -8.07
CA SER A 193 9.83 -14.13 -8.86
C SER A 193 11.07 -13.44 -8.31
N ASN A 194 12.06 -14.20 -7.85
CA ASN A 194 13.28 -13.63 -7.28
C ASN A 194 14.52 -14.43 -7.72
N LYS A 195 15.70 -13.94 -7.33
CA LYS A 195 16.98 -14.57 -7.67
C LYS A 195 17.12 -16.00 -7.14
N ALA A 196 16.60 -16.29 -5.94
CA ALA A 196 16.67 -17.62 -5.34
C ALA A 196 15.84 -18.65 -6.13
N ASP A 197 14.78 -18.19 -6.79
CA ASP A 197 13.89 -19.02 -7.62
C ASP A 197 14.36 -19.15 -9.09
N GLY A 198 15.56 -18.67 -9.42
CA GLY A 198 16.21 -18.95 -10.71
C GLY A 198 16.12 -17.88 -11.79
N GLN A 199 15.87 -16.60 -11.44
CA GLN A 199 15.82 -15.48 -12.40
C GLN A 199 14.82 -15.74 -13.56
N ASN A 200 13.56 -15.98 -13.21
CA ASN A 200 12.56 -16.41 -14.18
C ASN A 200 12.45 -15.44 -15.37
N ALA A 201 12.24 -16.00 -16.55
CA ALA A 201 12.07 -15.25 -17.78
C ALA A 201 10.94 -15.77 -18.67
N TYR A 202 10.46 -14.92 -19.58
CA TYR A 202 9.44 -15.26 -20.60
C TYR A 202 8.14 -15.78 -19.97
N LEU A 203 7.59 -14.97 -19.06
CA LEU A 203 6.33 -15.25 -18.37
C LEU A 203 5.28 -14.24 -18.84
N THR A 204 4.09 -14.71 -19.23
CA THR A 204 2.95 -13.86 -19.58
C THR A 204 1.80 -14.13 -18.62
N PHE A 205 1.24 -13.07 -18.04
CA PHE A 205 0.03 -13.09 -17.24
C PHE A 205 -1.00 -12.24 -17.94
N GLU A 206 -2.15 -12.82 -18.30
CA GLU A 206 -3.16 -12.09 -19.06
C GLU A 206 -4.59 -12.50 -18.73
N ASN A 207 -5.53 -11.55 -18.81
CA ASN A 207 -6.96 -11.79 -18.55
C ASN A 207 -7.24 -12.33 -17.13
N LEU A 208 -6.51 -11.82 -16.13
CA LEU A 208 -6.62 -12.25 -14.74
C LEU A 208 -6.90 -11.06 -13.81
N THR A 209 -7.50 -11.35 -12.66
CA THR A 209 -7.64 -10.40 -11.55
C THR A 209 -6.74 -10.82 -10.40
N PHE A 210 -5.98 -9.88 -9.84
CA PHE A 210 -5.08 -10.05 -8.71
C PHE A 210 -5.52 -9.14 -7.58
N SER A 211 -5.82 -9.69 -6.39
CA SER A 211 -6.42 -8.88 -5.32
C SER A 211 -5.99 -9.21 -3.89
N GLY A 212 -5.88 -8.19 -3.04
CA GLY A 212 -5.85 -8.37 -1.58
C GLY A 212 -4.53 -8.82 -0.99
N ALA A 213 -3.41 -8.54 -1.65
CA ALA A 213 -2.09 -8.86 -1.13
C ALA A 213 -1.66 -7.89 -0.03
N ASN A 214 -0.96 -8.38 1.01
CA ASN A 214 -0.34 -7.53 2.03
C ASN A 214 0.73 -6.62 1.45
N ALA A 215 1.43 -7.05 0.39
CA ALA A 215 2.44 -6.25 -0.31
C ALA A 215 2.08 -6.04 -1.78
N HIS A 216 2.37 -7.00 -2.65
CA HIS A 216 2.32 -6.80 -4.10
C HIS A 216 1.45 -7.83 -4.82
N ALA A 217 0.81 -7.43 -5.91
CA ALA A 217 0.31 -8.43 -6.86
C ALA A 217 1.50 -9.13 -7.53
N PHE A 218 2.49 -8.34 -7.99
CA PHE A 218 3.72 -8.84 -8.59
C PHE A 218 4.96 -8.30 -7.85
N SER A 219 5.76 -9.20 -7.31
CA SER A 219 7.10 -8.94 -6.78
C SER A 219 8.12 -9.61 -7.70
N LEU A 220 8.81 -8.81 -8.52
CA LEU A 220 9.68 -9.28 -9.61
C LEU A 220 11.13 -8.82 -9.38
N SER A 221 12.05 -9.75 -9.14
CA SER A 221 13.45 -9.43 -8.92
C SER A 221 14.35 -10.29 -9.79
N TYR A 222 15.32 -9.66 -10.46
CA TYR A 222 16.37 -10.31 -11.28
C TYR A 222 15.87 -11.14 -12.48
N GLY A 223 14.60 -11.03 -12.87
CA GLY A 223 14.03 -11.75 -14.01
C GLY A 223 14.12 -10.96 -15.33
N SER A 224 13.58 -11.52 -16.42
CA SER A 224 13.43 -10.77 -17.67
C SER A 224 12.19 -11.15 -18.47
N ASN A 225 11.73 -10.30 -19.38
CA ASN A 225 10.66 -10.63 -20.32
C ASN A 225 9.36 -11.11 -19.61
N VAL A 226 8.96 -10.39 -18.57
CA VAL A 226 7.67 -10.61 -17.89
C VAL A 226 6.63 -9.68 -18.50
N VAL A 227 5.50 -10.23 -18.93
CA VAL A 227 4.38 -9.48 -19.49
C VAL A 227 3.18 -9.61 -18.57
N VAL A 228 2.61 -8.48 -18.14
CA VAL A 228 1.34 -8.40 -17.43
C VAL A 228 0.40 -7.60 -18.32
N ARG A 229 -0.65 -8.25 -18.85
CA ARG A 229 -1.50 -7.67 -19.89
C ARG A 229 -2.99 -7.90 -19.65
N ASN A 230 -3.81 -6.87 -19.84
CA ASN A 230 -5.27 -7.02 -19.72
C ASN A 230 -5.69 -7.63 -18.36
N CYS A 231 -5.01 -7.24 -17.30
CA CYS A 231 -5.26 -7.72 -15.94
C CYS A 231 -5.90 -6.61 -15.09
N SER A 232 -6.66 -7.01 -14.06
CA SER A 232 -7.06 -6.12 -12.97
C SER A 232 -6.20 -6.38 -11.74
N LEU A 233 -5.63 -5.33 -11.13
CA LEU A 233 -4.82 -5.43 -9.91
C LEU A 233 -5.45 -4.50 -8.85
N GLU A 234 -6.00 -5.08 -7.79
CA GLU A 234 -6.91 -4.39 -6.89
C GLU A 234 -6.57 -4.57 -5.41
N TYR A 235 -6.62 -3.50 -4.63
CA TYR A 235 -6.48 -3.53 -3.17
C TYR A 235 -5.18 -4.19 -2.68
N LEU A 236 -4.04 -3.54 -2.95
CA LEU A 236 -2.71 -4.06 -2.60
C LEU A 236 -2.12 -3.24 -1.45
N GLY A 237 -1.57 -3.89 -0.44
CA GLY A 237 -1.05 -3.23 0.76
C GLY A 237 0.26 -2.47 0.57
N ASN A 238 0.92 -2.62 -0.58
CA ASN A 238 2.09 -1.84 -0.99
C ASN A 238 1.94 -1.47 -2.48
N SER A 239 2.92 -1.79 -3.34
CA SER A 239 2.84 -1.51 -4.77
C SER A 239 2.04 -2.57 -5.52
N ALA A 240 1.29 -2.25 -6.57
CA ALA A 240 0.63 -3.29 -7.36
C ALA A 240 1.66 -4.17 -8.09
N ILE A 241 2.60 -3.53 -8.79
CA ILE A 241 3.77 -4.17 -9.40
C ILE A 241 5.02 -3.55 -8.79
N SER A 242 5.87 -4.37 -8.20
CA SER A 242 7.18 -3.99 -7.68
C SER A 242 8.24 -4.80 -8.40
N ALA A 243 9.12 -4.13 -9.13
CA ALA A 243 10.20 -4.77 -9.87
C ALA A 243 11.56 -4.18 -9.50
N TYR A 244 12.57 -5.05 -9.43
CA TYR A 244 13.95 -4.68 -9.11
C TYR A 244 14.92 -5.49 -9.99
N GLN A 245 15.74 -4.81 -10.78
CA GLN A 245 16.64 -5.46 -11.75
C GLN A 245 15.93 -6.48 -12.66
N ALA A 246 14.65 -6.23 -12.97
CA ALA A 246 13.83 -7.08 -13.83
C ALA A 246 13.69 -6.41 -15.21
N THR A 247 14.42 -6.91 -16.20
CA THR A 247 14.55 -6.25 -17.50
C THR A 247 13.44 -6.66 -18.47
N SER A 248 13.12 -5.83 -19.45
CA SER A 248 12.10 -6.11 -20.46
C SER A 248 10.74 -6.47 -19.86
N THR A 249 10.38 -5.83 -18.73
CA THR A 249 9.08 -5.99 -18.08
C THR A 249 8.05 -5.16 -18.84
N THR A 250 6.95 -5.76 -19.29
CA THR A 250 5.86 -5.04 -19.96
C THR A 250 4.60 -5.11 -19.11
N VAL A 251 4.06 -3.95 -18.76
CA VAL A 251 2.76 -3.80 -18.12
C VAL A 251 1.86 -3.06 -19.10
N GLU A 252 0.87 -3.73 -19.66
CA GLU A 252 0.01 -3.11 -20.67
C GLU A 252 -1.48 -3.40 -20.52
N LYS A 253 -2.33 -2.41 -20.84
CA LYS A 253 -3.79 -2.56 -20.84
C LYS A 253 -4.36 -3.06 -19.50
N CYS A 254 -3.68 -2.82 -18.39
CA CYS A 254 -4.13 -3.22 -17.06
C CYS A 254 -4.96 -2.12 -16.41
N THR A 255 -5.88 -2.53 -15.54
CA THR A 255 -6.52 -1.65 -14.56
C THR A 255 -5.88 -1.89 -13.20
N ILE A 256 -5.30 -0.86 -12.60
CA ILE A 256 -4.65 -0.90 -11.29
C ILE A 256 -5.40 0.07 -10.38
N ASN A 257 -5.96 -0.43 -9.28
CA ASN A 257 -6.78 0.36 -8.38
C ASN A 257 -6.49 0.06 -6.90
N GLY A 258 -6.19 1.09 -6.13
CA GLY A 258 -6.11 0.97 -4.67
C GLY A 258 -4.85 0.28 -4.13
N ALA A 259 -3.71 0.49 -4.79
CA ALA A 259 -2.40 0.15 -4.21
C ALA A 259 -2.03 1.16 -3.11
N GLN A 260 -1.76 0.71 -1.89
CA GLN A 260 -1.50 1.61 -0.74
C GLN A 260 -0.13 2.27 -0.75
N ASN A 261 0.68 1.98 -1.78
CA ASN A 261 1.92 2.69 -2.03
C ASN A 261 2.02 3.13 -3.50
N ASN A 262 2.52 2.27 -4.40
CA ASN A 262 2.76 2.64 -5.79
C ASN A 262 1.89 1.84 -6.78
N GLY A 263 1.48 2.42 -7.89
CA GLY A 263 0.81 1.64 -8.95
C GLY A 263 1.80 0.67 -9.60
N VAL A 264 2.72 1.20 -10.39
CA VAL A 264 3.81 0.45 -11.03
C VAL A 264 5.15 1.00 -10.57
N TYR A 265 5.97 0.18 -9.92
CA TYR A 265 7.29 0.57 -9.40
C TYR A 265 8.39 -0.30 -10.01
N LEU A 266 8.91 0.13 -11.17
CA LEU A 266 10.03 -0.53 -11.86
C LEU A 266 11.34 0.12 -11.43
N ASN A 267 11.88 -0.34 -10.30
CA ASN A 267 13.04 0.27 -9.67
C ASN A 267 14.36 -0.35 -10.13
N GLU A 268 15.41 0.47 -10.15
CA GLU A 268 16.82 0.10 -10.34
C GLU A 268 17.08 -0.98 -11.40
N LYS A 269 17.62 -0.57 -12.55
CA LYS A 269 18.07 -1.47 -13.64
C LYS A 269 16.96 -2.34 -14.23
N CYS A 270 15.71 -1.87 -14.19
CA CYS A 270 14.60 -2.49 -14.94
C CYS A 270 14.62 -2.12 -16.43
N HIS A 271 15.79 -2.13 -17.09
CA HIS A 271 15.99 -1.63 -18.46
C HIS A 271 15.04 -2.25 -19.49
N ASN A 272 14.81 -1.54 -20.60
CA ASN A 272 14.00 -1.99 -21.75
C ASN A 272 12.52 -2.29 -21.40
N SER A 273 12.00 -1.74 -20.30
CA SER A 273 10.65 -2.04 -19.82
C SER A 273 9.62 -1.01 -20.32
N LYS A 274 8.36 -1.43 -20.30
CA LYS A 274 7.24 -0.70 -20.90
C LYS A 274 6.05 -0.65 -19.94
N VAL A 275 5.45 0.52 -19.78
CA VAL A 275 4.19 0.74 -19.06
C VAL A 275 3.24 1.45 -20.02
N ILE A 276 2.30 0.72 -20.63
CA ILE A 276 1.53 1.20 -21.79
C ILE A 276 0.03 1.00 -21.64
N ALA A 277 -0.76 2.02 -21.94
CA ALA A 277 -2.22 1.92 -22.04
C ALA A 277 -2.91 1.39 -20.76
N ASN A 278 -2.35 1.67 -19.58
CA ASN A 278 -2.92 1.26 -18.30
C ASN A 278 -3.79 2.36 -17.70
N THR A 279 -4.79 1.97 -16.92
CA THR A 279 -5.49 2.87 -15.99
C THR A 279 -4.97 2.59 -14.58
N ILE A 280 -4.32 3.56 -13.97
CA ILE A 280 -3.71 3.46 -12.64
C ILE A 280 -4.38 4.49 -11.75
N SER A 281 -5.03 4.05 -10.68
CA SER A 281 -5.84 4.93 -9.85
C SER A 281 -5.73 4.64 -8.35
N ASN A 282 -5.95 5.70 -7.55
CA ASN A 282 -6.13 5.62 -6.10
C ASN A 282 -4.90 5.06 -5.36
N THR A 283 -3.70 5.47 -5.78
CA THR A 283 -2.45 5.05 -5.15
C THR A 283 -2.22 5.81 -3.85
N MET A 284 -1.85 5.09 -2.78
CA MET A 284 -1.71 5.59 -1.41
C MET A 284 -2.97 6.35 -0.93
N SER A 285 -4.15 5.76 -1.10
CA SER A 285 -5.43 6.36 -0.69
C SER A 285 -5.54 6.63 0.82
N PHE A 286 -4.75 5.92 1.63
CA PHE A 286 -4.66 6.13 3.07
C PHE A 286 -3.21 6.46 3.45
N PRO A 287 -2.91 7.68 3.93
CA PRO A 287 -1.53 8.07 4.24
C PRO A 287 -0.89 7.20 5.33
N GLY A 288 -1.71 6.64 6.22
CA GLY A 288 -1.29 5.70 7.25
C GLY A 288 -1.03 4.27 6.76
N LEU A 289 -1.41 3.90 5.54
CA LEU A 289 -1.08 2.60 4.96
C LEU A 289 0.14 2.66 4.03
N GLY A 290 0.59 3.87 3.68
CA GLY A 290 1.79 4.10 2.89
C GLY A 290 3.06 3.57 3.55
N GLN A 291 4.08 3.36 2.71
CA GLN A 291 5.42 2.99 3.14
C GLN A 291 6.27 4.22 3.50
N ASN A 292 7.29 4.02 4.32
CA ASN A 292 8.20 5.08 4.76
C ASN A 292 9.20 5.50 3.67
N GLY A 293 9.69 6.72 3.81
CA GLY A 293 10.74 7.32 3.03
C GLY A 293 10.26 8.01 1.77
N ASP A 294 11.23 8.41 0.96
CA ASP A 294 11.00 9.09 -0.31
C ASP A 294 10.50 8.13 -1.39
N HIS A 295 9.92 8.67 -2.46
CA HIS A 295 9.38 7.92 -3.59
C HIS A 295 8.37 6.84 -3.15
N LYS A 296 7.39 7.27 -2.35
CA LYS A 296 6.25 6.48 -1.86
C LYS A 296 4.95 7.23 -2.12
N GLY A 297 3.96 6.54 -2.69
CA GLY A 297 2.69 7.14 -3.13
C GLY A 297 2.62 7.49 -4.61
N LEU A 298 3.36 6.79 -5.48
CA LEU A 298 3.46 7.10 -6.90
C LEU A 298 2.40 6.40 -7.76
N GLY A 299 2.03 7.01 -8.88
CA GLY A 299 1.31 6.30 -9.94
C GLY A 299 2.24 5.32 -10.66
N VAL A 300 3.28 5.86 -11.30
CA VAL A 300 4.31 5.11 -12.01
C VAL A 300 5.70 5.59 -11.59
N TYR A 301 6.61 4.66 -11.34
CA TYR A 301 8.04 4.91 -11.20
C TYR A 301 8.80 4.03 -12.20
N VAL A 302 9.68 4.63 -12.98
CA VAL A 302 10.62 3.94 -13.88
C VAL A 302 12.06 4.36 -13.62
N GLY A 303 12.88 3.43 -13.12
CA GLY A 303 14.27 3.64 -12.70
C GLY A 303 15.27 2.77 -13.48
N GLY A 304 15.31 2.92 -14.80
CA GLY A 304 16.18 2.16 -15.70
C GLY A 304 16.28 2.83 -17.07
N ASP A 305 17.03 2.23 -17.99
CA ASP A 305 17.31 2.82 -19.30
C ASP A 305 16.42 2.24 -20.40
N ASN A 306 16.21 3.02 -21.47
CA ASN A 306 15.40 2.62 -22.63
C ASN A 306 13.97 2.22 -22.24
N MET A 307 13.33 3.06 -21.43
CA MET A 307 11.99 2.82 -20.88
C MET A 307 10.93 3.55 -21.69
N LEU A 308 9.74 2.96 -21.81
CA LEU A 308 8.57 3.59 -22.44
C LEU A 308 7.39 3.65 -21.48
N VAL A 309 6.90 4.85 -21.19
CA VAL A 309 5.67 5.12 -20.44
C VAL A 309 4.71 5.88 -21.35
N GLU A 310 3.70 5.20 -21.89
CA GLU A 310 2.82 5.79 -22.90
C GLU A 310 1.34 5.42 -22.76
N GLN A 311 0.44 6.37 -23.08
CA GLN A 311 -1.01 6.14 -23.14
C GLN A 311 -1.65 5.69 -21.82
N ASN A 312 -0.99 5.92 -20.68
CA ASN A 312 -1.56 5.60 -19.38
C ASN A 312 -2.47 6.73 -18.89
N SER A 313 -3.50 6.37 -18.13
CA SER A 313 -4.26 7.29 -17.29
C SER A 313 -3.85 7.07 -15.83
N VAL A 314 -3.20 8.06 -15.22
CA VAL A 314 -2.75 8.03 -13.83
C VAL A 314 -3.57 9.04 -13.04
N LEU A 315 -4.43 8.53 -12.15
CA LEU A 315 -5.50 9.30 -11.51
C LEU A 315 -5.43 9.16 -9.99
N ASN A 316 -5.73 10.21 -9.24
CA ASN A 316 -5.89 10.17 -7.78
C ASN A 316 -4.67 9.54 -7.07
N THR A 317 -3.52 10.18 -7.22
CA THR A 317 -2.24 9.67 -6.71
C THR A 317 -1.80 10.41 -5.45
N GLY A 318 -1.37 9.66 -4.42
CA GLY A 318 -0.97 10.22 -3.14
C GLY A 318 0.18 11.23 -3.20
N TYR A 319 1.11 11.04 -4.16
CA TYR A 319 2.26 11.90 -4.39
C TYR A 319 2.48 12.16 -5.90
N ILE A 320 3.56 11.66 -6.50
CA ILE A 320 3.93 11.92 -7.89
C ILE A 320 3.16 11.02 -8.85
N GLY A 321 2.56 11.59 -9.90
CA GLY A 321 1.90 10.83 -10.96
C GLY A 321 2.85 9.88 -11.69
N ILE A 322 3.86 10.41 -12.38
CA ILE A 322 4.88 9.63 -13.10
C ILE A 322 6.27 10.16 -12.75
N TYR A 323 7.09 9.34 -12.10
CA TYR A 323 8.50 9.61 -11.83
C TYR A 323 9.39 8.76 -12.75
N PHE A 324 10.47 9.35 -13.25
CA PHE A 324 11.44 8.65 -14.10
C PHE A 324 12.87 9.07 -13.77
N ALA A 325 13.78 8.09 -13.77
CA ALA A 325 15.22 8.30 -13.60
C ALA A 325 16.02 7.26 -14.41
N GLY A 326 16.94 7.72 -15.24
CA GLY A 326 17.73 6.87 -16.15
C GLY A 326 17.94 7.54 -17.51
N GLU A 327 18.45 6.78 -18.47
CA GLU A 327 18.76 7.27 -19.81
C GLU A 327 17.75 6.78 -20.87
N SER A 328 17.53 7.57 -21.91
CA SER A 328 16.67 7.20 -23.05
C SER A 328 15.23 6.80 -22.65
N ILE A 329 14.66 7.49 -21.66
CA ILE A 329 13.28 7.28 -21.22
C ILE A 329 12.32 8.12 -22.07
N THR A 330 11.29 7.49 -22.62
CA THR A 330 10.20 8.17 -23.31
C THR A 330 8.94 8.16 -22.46
N VAL A 331 8.46 9.35 -22.08
CA VAL A 331 7.16 9.55 -21.42
C VAL A 331 6.29 10.37 -22.37
N LYS A 332 5.25 9.77 -22.96
CA LYS A 332 4.39 10.47 -23.95
C LYS A 332 2.93 10.05 -23.89
N ASN A 333 2.04 10.97 -24.23
CA ASN A 333 0.60 10.69 -24.39
C ASN A 333 -0.07 10.10 -23.14
N ASN A 334 0.42 10.41 -21.94
CA ASN A 334 -0.22 10.00 -20.68
C ASN A 334 -1.16 11.10 -20.18
N LEU A 335 -2.28 10.69 -19.58
CA LEU A 335 -3.11 11.57 -18.77
C LEU A 335 -2.67 11.42 -17.31
N VAL A 336 -2.29 12.52 -16.66
CA VAL A 336 -1.99 12.56 -15.23
C VAL A 336 -2.92 13.59 -14.61
N ASP A 337 -3.74 13.16 -13.66
CA ASP A 337 -4.76 14.01 -13.04
C ASP A 337 -4.90 13.69 -11.55
N ASN A 338 -5.23 14.71 -10.75
CA ASN A 338 -5.42 14.61 -9.29
C ASN A 338 -4.28 13.88 -8.55
N PHE A 339 -3.04 14.33 -8.74
CA PHE A 339 -1.87 13.87 -7.98
C PHE A 339 -1.58 14.79 -6.77
N CYS A 340 -0.56 14.49 -5.97
CA CYS A 340 -0.23 15.21 -4.75
C CYS A 340 -1.37 15.26 -3.71
N LEU A 341 -2.18 14.20 -3.61
CA LEU A 341 -3.33 14.19 -2.69
C LEU A 341 -2.93 14.27 -1.20
N PHE A 342 -1.74 13.76 -0.84
CA PHE A 342 -1.27 13.70 0.54
C PHE A 342 0.13 14.29 0.76
N LYS A 343 0.90 14.49 -0.31
CA LYS A 343 2.27 15.03 -0.31
C LYS A 343 2.38 16.12 -1.37
N ASP A 344 3.23 17.12 -1.13
CA ASP A 344 3.54 18.17 -2.10
C ASP A 344 4.91 17.91 -2.74
N ASP A 345 5.32 18.78 -3.67
CA ASP A 345 6.60 18.72 -4.39
C ASP A 345 6.72 17.51 -5.34
N GLY A 346 5.64 17.23 -6.08
CA GLY A 346 5.54 16.05 -6.94
C GLY A 346 5.16 16.30 -8.39
#